data_AF-A0A0Q9KL78-F1
#
_entry.id   AF-A0A0Q9KL78-F1
#
_cell.length_a   1.000
_cell.length_b   1.000
_cell.length_c   1.000
_cell.angle_alpha   90.00
_cell.angle_beta   90.00
_cell.angle_gamma   90.00
#
_symmetry.space_group_name_H-M   'P 1'
#
loop_
_entity.id
_entity.type
_entity.pdbx_description
1 polymer ?
#
loop_
_entity_poly.entity_id
_entity_poly.type
_entity_poly.pdbx_seq_one_letter_code
_entity_poly.pdbx_strand_id
1 'polypeptide(L)'
;MRVVAAMSGGVDSAVAASRMIEAGHEVVGVHLALAKNAKTLREGARGCCTIEDAGDARRVADRLGIPFYVWDMATPFARDVVEDFVAEYQAGRTPNPCLRCNEKIKFAALLDKALALGFDAVATGHYAQIVDGPHGRELHRAVDMAKDQSYVLGVLDEEQLARAFFPLGDTSKPQIREEAAERGFAVAKKPDSHDICFISDGDTRGWLTQRLGEQDGEIVDEGSGEVVGGHRGAYGFTVGQRRGLGLDRSDLDGQPRYVTRVEAETNRVFIGTADLLGADEIEADHVRWCGPAASGRHRLGAQIRAHGEEIPATAEVMGEGSDARLVVRLDSAVRGAAPGQSIVLYDGTRVVGSGTIARAGRAARAPSMPGGGAPADESSARTPSTSEAGAQ
;
A
#
# COMPACT_ATOMS: atom_id res chain seq x y z
N MET A 1 -1.47 -19.18 25.07
CA MET A 1 -0.39 -18.32 24.51
C MET A 1 -0.33 -17.04 25.30
N ARG A 2 0.87 -16.49 25.42
CA ARG A 2 1.16 -15.14 25.94
C ARG A 2 1.24 -14.18 24.75
N VAL A 3 0.37 -13.18 24.71
CA VAL A 3 0.20 -12.30 23.54
C VAL A 3 0.44 -10.85 23.93
N VAL A 4 1.26 -10.16 23.14
CA VAL A 4 1.38 -8.71 23.23
C VAL A 4 0.27 -8.07 22.40
N ALA A 5 -0.61 -7.30 23.03
CA ALA A 5 -1.57 -6.47 22.31
C ALA A 5 -0.97 -5.07 22.07
N ALA A 6 -0.78 -4.69 20.80
CA ALA A 6 -0.33 -3.36 20.43
C ALA A 6 -1.50 -2.36 20.58
N MET A 7 -1.45 -1.54 21.62
CA MET A 7 -2.52 -0.62 22.01
C MET A 7 -2.17 0.82 21.64
N SER A 8 -2.81 1.34 20.61
CA SER A 8 -2.53 2.67 20.06
C SER A 8 -3.32 3.80 20.74
N GLY A 9 -4.07 3.50 21.81
CA GLY A 9 -5.01 4.45 22.43
C GLY A 9 -6.28 4.68 21.61
N GLY A 10 -6.52 3.88 20.57
CA GLY A 10 -7.72 3.91 19.73
C GLY A 10 -8.69 2.78 20.05
N VAL A 11 -9.94 2.95 19.60
CA VAL A 11 -11.04 1.98 19.80
C VAL A 11 -10.71 0.58 19.29
N ASP A 12 -10.07 0.48 18.13
CA ASP A 12 -9.78 -0.80 17.48
C ASP A 12 -8.82 -1.64 18.32
N SER A 13 -7.71 -1.04 18.76
CA SER A 13 -6.72 -1.73 19.58
C SER A 13 -7.26 -2.11 20.96
N ALA A 14 -8.22 -1.37 21.50
CA ALA A 14 -8.89 -1.68 22.77
C ALA A 14 -9.77 -2.93 22.63
N VAL A 15 -10.60 -2.98 21.60
CA VAL A 15 -11.46 -4.14 21.32
C VAL A 15 -10.63 -5.37 20.94
N ALA A 16 -9.57 -5.19 20.14
CA ALA A 16 -8.67 -6.28 19.78
C ALA A 16 -8.02 -6.92 21.02
N ALA A 17 -7.49 -6.11 21.96
CA ALA A 17 -6.95 -6.61 23.22
C ALA A 17 -8.01 -7.37 24.03
N SER A 18 -9.23 -6.84 24.10
CA SER A 18 -10.35 -7.47 24.81
C SER A 18 -10.72 -8.84 24.23
N ARG A 19 -10.84 -8.94 22.90
CA ARG A 19 -11.17 -10.21 22.22
C ARG A 19 -10.07 -11.26 22.40
N MET A 20 -8.80 -10.86 22.46
CA MET A 20 -7.72 -11.79 22.76
C MET A 20 -7.82 -12.39 24.18
N ILE A 21 -8.28 -11.61 25.16
CA ILE A 21 -8.54 -12.12 26.52
C ILE A 21 -9.68 -13.14 26.48
N GLU A 22 -10.76 -12.83 25.76
CA GLU A 22 -11.94 -13.71 25.63
C GLU A 22 -11.62 -15.03 24.90
N ALA A 23 -10.69 -14.98 23.95
CA ALA A 23 -10.14 -16.17 23.31
C ALA A 23 -9.25 -17.02 24.24
N GLY A 24 -9.07 -16.62 25.51
CA GLY A 24 -8.34 -17.38 26.53
C GLY A 24 -6.83 -17.17 26.52
N HIS A 25 -6.34 -16.07 25.94
CA HIS A 25 -4.90 -15.74 25.95
C HIS A 25 -4.48 -14.96 27.20
N GLU A 26 -3.23 -15.12 27.61
CA GLU A 26 -2.59 -14.22 28.58
C GLU A 26 -2.14 -12.96 27.82
N VAL A 27 -2.85 -11.85 28.01
CA VAL A 27 -2.62 -10.61 27.25
C VAL A 27 -1.83 -9.59 28.06
N VAL A 28 -0.81 -9.00 27.44
CA VAL A 28 -0.11 -7.82 27.94
C VAL A 28 -0.26 -6.69 26.94
N GLY A 29 -0.75 -5.54 27.40
CA GLY A 29 -0.88 -4.35 26.58
C GLY A 29 0.46 -3.63 26.43
N VAL A 30 0.78 -3.21 25.21
CA VAL A 30 1.96 -2.38 24.93
C VAL A 30 1.57 -1.20 24.05
N HIS A 31 1.97 0.00 24.46
CA HIS A 31 1.94 1.18 23.60
C HIS A 31 3.34 1.46 23.03
N LEU A 32 3.42 1.76 21.74
CA LEU A 32 4.69 2.08 21.08
C LEU A 32 4.90 3.60 21.06
N ALA A 33 5.92 4.06 21.78
CA ALA A 33 6.38 5.44 21.67
C ALA A 33 7.27 5.57 20.43
N LEU A 34 6.76 6.19 19.37
CA LEU A 34 7.45 6.34 18.08
C LEU A 34 8.07 7.72 17.86
N ALA A 35 7.71 8.71 18.68
CA ALA A 35 8.19 10.08 18.56
C ALA A 35 9.25 10.42 19.61
N LYS A 36 10.37 11.01 19.19
CA LYS A 36 11.39 11.59 20.10
C LYS A 36 11.09 13.03 20.53
N ASN A 37 10.19 13.73 19.84
CA ASN A 37 10.11 15.20 19.91
C ASN A 37 8.89 15.67 20.71
N ALA A 38 9.09 16.58 21.67
CA ALA A 38 8.02 17.18 22.47
C ALA A 38 6.92 17.90 21.67
N LYS A 39 7.18 18.31 20.42
CA LYS A 39 6.16 18.94 19.54
C LYS A 39 5.16 17.95 18.95
N THR A 40 5.57 16.71 18.66
CA THR A 40 4.67 15.60 18.27
C THR A 40 3.94 15.00 19.46
N LEU A 41 4.30 15.41 20.68
CA LEU A 41 3.64 15.05 21.95
C LEU A 41 2.64 16.12 22.41
N ARG A 42 2.33 17.12 21.58
CA ARG A 42 1.35 18.19 21.90
C ARG A 42 -0.09 17.70 21.78
N GLU A 43 -0.95 18.28 22.62
CA GLU A 43 -2.41 18.11 22.57
C GLU A 43 -2.94 18.41 21.16
N GLY A 44 -3.73 17.50 20.60
CA GLY A 44 -4.37 17.66 19.28
C GLY A 44 -3.55 17.26 18.05
N ALA A 45 -2.38 16.62 18.20
CA ALA A 45 -1.63 16.06 17.07
C ALA A 45 -2.39 14.90 16.39
N ARG A 46 -2.50 14.91 15.06
CA ARG A 46 -3.07 13.80 14.28
C ARG A 46 -2.06 12.64 14.24
N GLY A 47 -2.29 11.60 15.04
CA GLY A 47 -1.43 10.42 15.11
C GLY A 47 -1.86 9.49 16.25
N CYS A 48 -1.33 8.27 16.27
CA CYS A 48 -1.69 7.22 17.23
C CYS A 48 -0.64 6.95 18.32
N CYS A 49 0.35 7.84 18.46
CA CYS A 49 1.54 7.65 19.28
C CYS A 49 1.86 8.88 20.16
N THR A 50 0.83 9.58 20.62
CA THR A 50 0.94 10.73 21.53
C THR A 50 0.94 10.31 23.00
N ILE A 51 1.27 11.24 23.92
CA ILE A 51 1.13 11.01 25.37
C ILE A 51 -0.33 10.72 25.73
N GLU A 52 -1.27 11.41 25.08
CA GLU A 52 -2.71 11.21 25.28
C GLU A 52 -3.13 9.79 24.89
N ASP A 53 -2.64 9.30 23.74
CA ASP A 53 -2.89 7.93 23.26
C ASP A 53 -2.34 6.88 24.22
N ALA A 54 -1.14 7.10 24.77
CA ALA A 54 -0.57 6.21 25.78
C ALA A 54 -1.44 6.19 27.06
N GLY A 55 -1.97 7.35 27.47
CA GLY A 55 -2.89 7.47 28.60
C GLY A 55 -4.25 6.78 28.34
N ASP A 56 -4.79 6.91 27.14
CA ASP A 56 -6.01 6.20 26.71
C ASP A 56 -5.80 4.68 26.72
N ALA A 57 -4.70 4.21 26.14
CA ALA A 57 -4.32 2.80 26.13
C ALA A 57 -4.17 2.25 27.55
N ARG A 58 -3.53 3.01 28.45
CA ARG A 58 -3.39 2.66 29.86
C ARG A 58 -4.75 2.51 30.54
N ARG A 59 -5.67 3.46 30.37
CA ARG A 59 -7.02 3.41 30.97
C ARG A 59 -7.80 2.18 30.50
N VAL A 60 -7.69 1.82 29.22
CA VAL A 60 -8.29 0.60 28.69
C VAL A 60 -7.66 -0.64 29.33
N ALA A 61 -6.32 -0.69 29.42
CA ALA A 61 -5.62 -1.82 30.02
C ALA A 61 -5.98 -2.03 31.51
N ASP A 62 -6.05 -0.94 32.29
CA ASP A 62 -6.47 -0.97 33.70
C ASP A 62 -7.92 -1.52 33.82
N ARG A 63 -8.81 -1.13 32.91
CA ARG A 63 -10.20 -1.64 32.86
C ARG A 63 -10.29 -3.11 32.48
N LEU A 64 -9.41 -3.56 31.58
CA LEU A 64 -9.29 -4.97 31.19
C LEU A 64 -8.58 -5.83 32.26
N GLY A 65 -7.94 -5.20 33.26
CA GLY A 65 -7.16 -5.90 34.27
C GLY A 65 -5.88 -6.54 33.74
N ILE A 66 -5.29 -6.00 32.66
CA ILE A 66 -4.07 -6.53 32.05
C ILE A 66 -2.84 -5.67 32.36
N PRO A 67 -1.63 -6.26 32.44
CA PRO A 67 -0.40 -5.49 32.52
C PRO A 67 -0.23 -4.57 31.30
N PHE A 68 0.35 -3.40 31.52
CA PHE A 68 0.56 -2.41 30.47
C PHE A 68 1.94 -1.76 30.54
N TYR A 69 2.61 -1.70 29.40
CA TYR A 69 3.93 -1.08 29.26
C TYR A 69 3.98 -0.10 28.08
N VAL A 70 4.90 0.85 28.16
CA VAL A 70 5.25 1.71 27.03
C VAL A 70 6.63 1.29 26.53
N TRP A 71 6.74 0.96 25.25
CA TRP A 71 8.00 0.59 24.62
C TRP A 71 8.47 1.72 23.73
N ASP A 72 9.66 2.24 24.03
CA ASP A 72 10.36 3.17 23.14
C ASP A 72 10.83 2.41 21.89
N MET A 73 10.29 2.83 20.75
CA MET A 73 10.68 2.38 19.40
C MET A 73 11.00 3.58 18.52
N ALA A 74 11.30 4.74 19.10
CA ALA A 74 11.46 5.98 18.37
C ALA A 74 12.75 6.00 17.52
N THR A 75 13.80 5.31 17.97
CA THR A 75 15.04 5.14 17.18
C THR A 75 14.84 4.29 15.93
N PRO A 76 14.36 3.02 16.01
CA PRO A 76 14.09 2.24 14.80
C PRO A 76 13.02 2.90 13.91
N PHE A 77 12.00 3.54 14.48
CA PHE A 77 11.01 4.28 13.69
C PHE A 77 11.62 5.45 12.89
N ALA A 78 12.45 6.27 13.53
CA ALA A 78 13.12 7.37 12.84
C ALA A 78 13.99 6.87 11.67
N ARG A 79 14.78 5.82 11.90
CA ARG A 79 15.68 5.24 10.90
C ARG A 79 14.92 4.53 9.78
N ASP A 80 14.02 3.61 10.13
CA ASP A 80 13.46 2.66 9.16
C ASP A 80 12.17 3.16 8.48
N VAL A 81 11.56 4.23 8.99
CA VAL A 81 10.32 4.81 8.45
C VAL A 81 10.51 6.25 8.03
N VAL A 82 11.05 7.10 8.92
CA VAL A 82 11.13 8.55 8.65
C VAL A 82 12.27 8.88 7.69
N GLU A 83 13.46 8.32 7.89
CA GLU A 83 14.60 8.53 6.99
C GLU A 83 14.37 7.86 5.63
N ASP A 84 13.79 6.66 5.59
CA ASP A 84 13.34 6.00 4.35
C ASP A 84 12.35 6.89 3.57
N PHE A 85 11.32 7.40 4.25
CA PHE A 85 10.35 8.31 3.65
C PHE A 85 11.03 9.54 3.02
N VAL A 86 11.97 10.16 3.72
CA VAL A 86 12.72 11.32 3.21
C VAL A 86 13.57 10.92 1.99
N ALA A 87 14.30 9.81 2.06
CA ALA A 87 15.17 9.32 0.99
C ALA A 87 14.38 8.98 -0.29
N GLU A 88 13.22 8.37 -0.16
CA GLU A 88 12.33 8.05 -1.28
C GLU A 88 11.84 9.33 -1.99
N TYR A 89 11.40 10.34 -1.24
CA TYR A 89 11.02 11.63 -1.82
C TYR A 89 12.20 12.38 -2.45
N GLN A 90 13.39 12.32 -1.84
CA GLN A 90 14.61 12.86 -2.44
C GLN A 90 14.94 12.18 -3.77
N ALA A 91 14.60 10.90 -3.92
CA ALA A 91 14.77 10.16 -5.17
C ALA A 91 13.59 10.32 -6.16
N GLY A 92 12.65 11.24 -5.90
CA GLY A 92 11.50 11.49 -6.77
C GLY A 92 10.42 10.41 -6.73
N ARG A 93 10.47 9.52 -5.73
CA ARG A 93 9.47 8.48 -5.50
C ARG A 93 8.45 8.94 -4.46
N THR A 94 7.28 8.31 -4.46
CA THR A 94 6.22 8.58 -3.49
C THR A 94 6.01 7.35 -2.60
N PRO A 95 6.64 7.29 -1.41
CA PRO A 95 6.56 6.14 -0.52
C PRO A 95 5.21 6.06 0.23
N ASN A 96 4.90 4.86 0.74
CA ASN A 96 3.83 4.68 1.72
C ASN A 96 4.42 4.36 3.12
N PRO A 97 4.50 5.35 4.03
CA PRO A 97 5.13 5.15 5.33
C PRO A 97 4.37 4.18 6.25
N CYS A 98 3.07 3.97 6.01
CA CYS A 98 2.28 3.02 6.80
C CYS A 98 2.67 1.57 6.48
N LEU A 99 2.94 1.25 5.21
CA LEU A 99 3.44 -0.07 4.83
C LEU A 99 4.82 -0.33 5.46
N ARG A 100 5.73 0.65 5.37
CA ARG A 100 7.07 0.56 5.99
C ARG A 100 7.00 0.42 7.49
N CYS A 101 6.09 1.14 8.16
CA CYS A 101 5.87 1.00 9.60
C CYS A 101 5.32 -0.38 9.98
N ASN A 102 4.37 -0.94 9.23
CA ASN A 102 3.88 -2.29 9.49
C ASN A 102 5.00 -3.31 9.30
N GLU A 103 5.75 -3.24 8.20
CA GLU A 103 6.90 -4.09 7.92
C GLU A 103 7.96 -4.02 9.03
N LYS A 104 8.54 -2.83 9.26
CA LYS A 104 9.77 -2.67 10.05
C LYS A 104 9.52 -2.53 11.54
N ILE A 105 8.37 -1.98 11.92
CA ILE A 105 8.13 -1.57 13.32
C ILE A 105 7.09 -2.48 13.98
N LYS A 106 5.88 -2.60 13.42
CA LYS A 106 4.80 -3.34 14.09
C LYS A 106 4.96 -4.86 14.00
N PHE A 107 5.61 -5.39 12.97
CA PHE A 107 5.72 -6.84 12.79
C PHE A 107 7.14 -7.37 12.70
N ALA A 108 8.15 -6.55 12.41
CA ALA A 108 9.54 -6.90 12.72
C ALA A 108 9.88 -6.51 14.15
N ALA A 109 10.19 -5.23 14.42
CA ALA A 109 10.75 -4.81 15.72
C ALA A 109 9.86 -5.15 16.95
N LEU A 110 8.54 -4.98 16.85
CA LEU A 110 7.61 -5.34 17.93
C LEU A 110 7.56 -6.85 18.15
N LEU A 111 7.48 -7.65 17.08
CA LEU A 111 7.46 -9.10 17.20
C LEU A 111 8.78 -9.63 17.75
N ASP A 112 9.92 -9.18 17.22
CA ASP A 112 11.26 -9.55 17.68
C ASP A 112 11.42 -9.29 19.19
N LYS A 113 11.00 -8.10 19.64
CA LYS A 113 11.05 -7.75 21.06
C LYS A 113 10.08 -8.58 21.89
N ALA A 114 8.88 -8.87 21.38
CA ALA A 114 7.92 -9.73 22.06
C ALA A 114 8.47 -11.15 22.23
N LEU A 115 9.03 -11.75 21.18
CA LEU A 115 9.63 -13.09 21.23
C LEU A 115 10.82 -13.12 22.20
N ALA A 116 11.69 -12.12 22.17
CA ALA A 116 12.84 -12.01 23.09
C ALA A 116 12.42 -11.91 24.57
N LEU A 117 11.23 -11.38 24.85
CA LEU A 117 10.64 -11.29 26.20
C LEU A 117 9.79 -12.51 26.58
N GLY A 118 9.76 -13.55 25.74
CA GLY A 118 9.03 -14.79 26.00
C GLY A 118 7.53 -14.70 25.77
N PHE A 119 7.08 -13.80 24.88
CA PHE A 119 5.74 -13.84 24.32
C PHE A 119 5.68 -14.76 23.10
N ASP A 120 4.50 -15.29 22.83
CA ASP A 120 4.28 -16.23 21.74
C ASP A 120 3.79 -15.55 20.45
N ALA A 121 3.19 -14.35 20.54
CA ALA A 121 2.53 -13.69 19.42
C ALA A 121 2.23 -12.20 19.70
N VAL A 122 1.84 -11.49 18.63
CA VAL A 122 1.39 -10.09 18.67
C VAL A 122 -0.03 -9.97 18.13
N ALA A 123 -0.89 -9.24 18.82
CA ALA A 123 -2.22 -8.86 18.36
C ALA A 123 -2.29 -7.35 18.08
N THR A 124 -2.96 -6.98 17.00
CA THR A 124 -3.16 -5.58 16.61
C THR A 124 -4.60 -5.32 16.23
N GLY A 125 -5.04 -4.06 16.33
CA GLY A 125 -6.38 -3.64 15.90
C GLY A 125 -6.54 -3.45 14.39
N HIS A 126 -5.80 -4.20 13.56
CA HIS A 126 -5.99 -4.10 12.11
C HIS A 126 -7.22 -4.89 11.64
N TYR A 127 -7.89 -4.36 10.63
CA TYR A 127 -8.99 -5.02 9.92
C TYR A 127 -8.41 -5.87 8.80
N ALA A 128 -8.08 -7.11 9.13
CA ALA A 128 -7.74 -8.18 8.20
C ALA A 128 -8.04 -9.51 8.88
N GLN A 129 -8.10 -10.60 8.14
CA GLN A 129 -8.33 -11.92 8.71
C GLN A 129 -7.07 -12.76 8.60
N ILE A 130 -6.85 -13.61 9.61
CA ILE A 130 -5.92 -14.72 9.48
C ILE A 130 -6.74 -16.00 9.38
N VAL A 131 -6.48 -16.79 8.35
CA VAL A 131 -7.15 -18.07 8.09
C VAL A 131 -6.10 -19.17 8.05
N ASP A 132 -6.39 -20.33 8.64
CA ASP A 132 -5.52 -21.50 8.51
C ASP A 132 -5.68 -22.11 7.11
N GLY A 133 -4.62 -22.00 6.30
CA GLY A 133 -4.54 -22.56 4.96
C GLY A 133 -3.70 -23.83 4.89
N PRO A 134 -3.58 -24.44 3.70
CA PRO A 134 -2.84 -25.69 3.50
C PRO A 134 -1.33 -25.57 3.77
N HIS A 135 -0.79 -24.36 3.74
CA HIS A 135 0.64 -24.07 3.93
C HIS A 135 0.92 -23.26 5.20
N GLY A 136 -0.04 -23.17 6.11
CA GLY A 136 0.06 -22.34 7.31
C GLY A 136 -0.94 -21.18 7.29
N ARG A 137 -0.66 -20.16 8.09
CA ARG A 137 -1.58 -19.03 8.31
C ARG A 137 -1.54 -18.06 7.12
N GLU A 138 -2.70 -17.79 6.54
CA GLU A 138 -2.88 -16.93 5.38
C GLU A 138 -3.47 -15.57 5.79
N LEU A 139 -3.04 -14.51 5.13
CA LEU A 139 -3.61 -13.16 5.29
C LEU A 139 -4.78 -12.98 4.33
N HIS A 140 -5.93 -12.56 4.84
CA HIS A 140 -7.12 -12.29 4.04
C HIS A 140 -7.68 -10.89 4.29
N ARG A 141 -8.45 -10.39 3.31
CA ARG A 141 -9.27 -9.18 3.45
C ARG A 141 -10.21 -9.27 4.65
N ALA A 142 -10.47 -8.12 5.27
CA ALA A 142 -11.57 -8.01 6.24
C ALA A 142 -12.94 -8.12 5.58
N VAL A 143 -13.96 -8.48 6.36
CA VAL A 143 -15.36 -8.48 5.91
C VAL A 143 -15.87 -7.06 5.62
N ASP A 144 -15.33 -6.05 6.29
CA ASP A 144 -15.62 -4.63 6.07
C ASP A 144 -14.62 -4.03 5.08
N MET A 145 -14.97 -4.08 3.79
CA MET A 145 -14.13 -3.58 2.70
C MET A 145 -13.81 -2.08 2.80
N ALA A 146 -14.64 -1.29 3.48
CA ALA A 146 -14.36 0.14 3.67
C ALA A 146 -13.22 0.38 4.69
N LYS A 147 -12.94 -0.63 5.52
CA LYS A 147 -11.91 -0.61 6.55
C LYS A 147 -10.80 -1.64 6.33
N ASP A 148 -10.89 -2.47 5.29
CA ASP A 148 -9.88 -3.47 4.98
C ASP A 148 -8.47 -2.88 4.96
N GLN A 149 -7.60 -3.50 5.75
CA GLN A 149 -6.20 -3.13 5.92
C GLN A 149 -5.26 -4.23 5.41
N SER A 150 -5.78 -5.26 4.72
CA SER A 150 -4.98 -6.30 4.08
C SER A 150 -3.90 -5.71 3.16
N TYR A 151 -4.20 -4.62 2.44
CA TYR A 151 -3.25 -3.92 1.57
C TYR A 151 -2.01 -3.44 2.32
N VAL A 152 -2.20 -2.79 3.48
CA VAL A 152 -1.06 -2.27 4.27
C VAL A 152 -0.33 -3.37 5.05
N LEU A 153 -0.92 -4.56 5.13
CA LEU A 153 -0.37 -5.76 5.77
C LEU A 153 0.22 -6.75 4.74
N GLY A 154 0.08 -6.52 3.43
CA GLY A 154 0.65 -7.38 2.38
C GLY A 154 2.18 -7.42 2.36
N VAL A 155 2.84 -6.68 3.26
CA VAL A 155 4.28 -6.68 3.50
C VAL A 155 4.73 -7.74 4.51
N LEU A 156 3.79 -8.46 5.15
CA LEU A 156 4.11 -9.49 6.12
C LEU A 156 4.61 -10.77 5.44
N ASP A 157 5.59 -11.40 6.07
CA ASP A 157 6.07 -12.72 5.68
C ASP A 157 5.38 -13.85 6.46
N GLU A 158 5.70 -15.09 6.11
CA GLU A 158 5.14 -16.30 6.71
C GLU A 158 5.39 -16.40 8.22
N GLU A 159 6.60 -16.06 8.69
CA GLU A 159 6.96 -16.13 10.12
C GLU A 159 6.17 -15.10 10.93
N GLN A 160 6.06 -13.88 10.41
CA GLN A 160 5.27 -12.81 11.02
C GLN A 160 3.79 -13.18 11.06
N LEU A 161 3.24 -13.72 9.96
CA LEU A 161 1.83 -14.16 9.91
C LEU A 161 1.55 -15.30 10.88
N ALA A 162 2.48 -16.25 11.03
CA ALA A 162 2.36 -17.35 11.98
C ALA A 162 2.13 -16.84 13.42
N ARG A 163 2.65 -15.65 13.74
CA ARG A 163 2.67 -15.04 15.08
C ARG A 163 1.78 -13.80 15.21
N ALA A 164 1.00 -13.44 14.19
CA ALA A 164 0.13 -12.26 14.19
C ALA A 164 -1.33 -12.59 14.50
N PHE A 165 -2.04 -11.70 15.18
CA PHE A 165 -3.50 -11.77 15.37
C PHE A 165 -4.17 -10.46 14.93
N PHE A 166 -5.27 -10.60 14.20
CA PHE A 166 -6.13 -9.52 13.73
C PHE A 166 -7.58 -9.75 14.17
N PRO A 167 -7.92 -9.49 15.44
CA PRO A 167 -9.19 -9.93 16.03
C PRO A 167 -10.44 -9.20 15.52
N LEU A 168 -10.29 -8.24 14.61
CA LEU A 168 -11.36 -7.36 14.15
C LEU A 168 -11.79 -7.62 12.70
N GLY A 169 -11.07 -8.48 11.96
CA GLY A 169 -11.31 -8.67 10.53
C GLY A 169 -12.67 -9.28 10.17
N ASP A 170 -13.39 -9.83 11.15
CA ASP A 170 -14.69 -10.48 11.01
C ASP A 170 -15.89 -9.57 11.33
N THR A 171 -15.64 -8.32 11.72
CA THR A 171 -16.67 -7.42 12.26
C THR A 171 -16.57 -6.04 11.63
N SER A 172 -17.72 -5.42 11.34
CA SER A 172 -17.74 -4.06 10.77
C SER A 172 -17.35 -3.00 11.81
N LYS A 173 -16.76 -1.89 11.35
CA LYS A 173 -16.35 -0.80 12.25
C LYS A 173 -17.47 -0.24 13.14
N PRO A 174 -18.71 -0.04 12.66
CA PRO A 174 -19.81 0.38 13.53
C PRO A 174 -20.04 -0.57 14.71
N GLN A 175 -20.04 -1.88 14.44
CA GLN A 175 -20.20 -2.92 15.47
C GLN A 175 -19.02 -2.94 16.45
N ILE A 176 -17.79 -2.73 15.98
CA ILE A 176 -16.62 -2.58 16.87
C ILE A 176 -16.79 -1.38 17.83
N ARG A 177 -17.39 -0.28 17.37
CA ARG A 177 -17.67 0.88 18.24
C ARG A 177 -18.77 0.59 19.26
N GLU A 178 -19.79 -0.17 18.88
CA GLU A 178 -20.85 -0.64 19.78
C GLU A 178 -20.26 -1.56 20.86
N GLU A 179 -19.46 -2.55 20.47
CA GLU A 179 -18.76 -3.45 21.39
C GLU A 179 -17.87 -2.68 22.39
N ALA A 180 -17.13 -1.67 21.90
CA ALA A 180 -16.33 -0.81 22.77
C ALA A 180 -17.18 -0.03 23.78
N ALA A 181 -18.37 0.44 23.37
CA ALA A 181 -19.29 1.17 24.23
C ALA A 181 -19.92 0.26 25.30
N GLU A 182 -20.33 -0.95 24.93
CA GLU A 182 -20.86 -1.97 25.85
C GLU A 182 -19.83 -2.37 26.91
N ARG A 183 -18.56 -2.49 26.50
CA ARG A 183 -17.44 -2.71 27.41
C ARG A 183 -17.09 -1.50 28.26
N GLY A 184 -17.66 -0.32 27.96
CA GLY A 184 -17.42 0.93 28.68
C GLY A 184 -16.03 1.54 28.43
N PHE A 185 -15.46 1.34 27.24
CA PHE A 185 -14.22 1.98 26.85
C PHE A 185 -14.45 3.47 26.51
N ALA A 186 -13.73 4.37 27.19
CA ALA A 186 -13.82 5.82 26.94
C ALA A 186 -13.48 6.19 25.48
N VAL A 187 -12.66 5.38 24.81
CA VAL A 187 -12.23 5.58 23.42
C VAL A 187 -13.29 5.20 22.38
N ALA A 188 -14.47 4.67 22.77
CA ALA A 188 -15.50 4.19 21.84
C ALA A 188 -15.96 5.28 20.84
N LYS A 189 -15.96 6.55 21.26
CA LYS A 189 -16.35 7.71 20.43
C LYS A 189 -15.15 8.44 19.81
N LYS A 190 -13.92 8.01 20.09
CA LYS A 190 -12.71 8.66 19.56
C LYS A 190 -12.70 8.51 18.03
N PRO A 191 -12.45 9.60 17.27
CA PRO A 191 -12.25 9.51 15.82
C PRO A 191 -11.08 8.59 15.48
N ASP A 192 -11.11 8.03 14.27
CA ASP A 192 -9.98 7.23 13.77
C ASP A 192 -8.79 8.16 13.47
N SER A 193 -7.57 7.65 13.65
CA SER A 193 -6.38 8.37 13.19
C SER A 193 -6.33 8.33 11.68
N HIS A 194 -6.39 9.51 11.06
CA HIS A 194 -6.17 9.71 9.63
C HIS A 194 -4.85 10.49 9.45
N ASP A 195 -4.25 10.38 8.25
CA ASP A 195 -2.97 11.00 7.87
C ASP A 195 -1.69 10.29 8.36
N ILE A 196 -0.53 10.77 7.89
CA ILE A 196 0.80 10.22 8.21
C ILE A 196 1.13 10.58 9.66
N CYS A 197 1.37 9.56 10.50
CA CYS A 197 1.44 9.73 11.97
C CYS A 197 2.53 10.70 12.48
N PHE A 198 3.57 10.98 11.70
CA PHE A 198 4.64 11.91 12.06
C PHE A 198 4.53 13.28 11.38
N ILE A 199 3.46 13.51 10.60
CA ILE A 199 3.12 14.77 9.93
C ILE A 199 1.77 15.25 10.47
N SER A 200 1.82 15.89 11.64
CA SER A 200 0.65 16.17 12.48
C SER A 200 -0.38 17.15 11.88
N ASP A 201 0.05 18.01 10.95
CA ASP A 201 -0.79 19.01 10.27
C ASP A 201 -1.26 18.57 8.88
N GLY A 202 -0.79 17.41 8.40
CA GLY A 202 -1.06 16.89 7.06
C GLY A 202 -0.31 17.61 5.93
N ASP A 203 0.57 18.58 6.23
CA ASP A 203 1.35 19.30 5.22
C ASP A 203 2.65 18.55 4.90
N THR A 204 2.54 17.46 4.12
CA THR A 204 3.69 16.68 3.68
C THR A 204 4.73 17.52 2.95
N ARG A 205 4.29 18.48 2.12
CA ARG A 205 5.20 19.33 1.35
C ARG A 205 5.99 20.24 2.27
N GLY A 206 5.32 20.95 3.19
CA GLY A 206 5.99 21.80 4.17
C GLY A 206 6.92 21.01 5.09
N TRP A 207 6.52 19.80 5.50
CA TRP A 207 7.35 18.91 6.32
C TRP A 207 8.63 18.46 5.59
N LEU A 208 8.52 18.12 4.30
CA LEU A 208 9.69 17.78 3.47
C LEU A 208 10.59 19.00 3.26
N THR A 209 10.02 20.18 2.96
CA THR A 209 10.78 21.42 2.78
C THR A 209 11.59 21.80 4.02
N GLN A 210 11.07 21.60 5.23
CA GLN A 210 11.82 21.84 6.47
C GLN A 210 13.05 20.94 6.64
N ARG A 211 13.04 19.75 6.03
CA ARG A 211 14.13 18.77 6.13
C ARG A 211 15.11 18.82 4.97
N LEU A 212 14.60 19.05 3.76
CA LEU A 212 15.35 18.99 2.51
C LEU A 212 15.82 20.36 2.02
N GLY A 213 15.22 21.43 2.53
CA GLY A 213 15.42 22.79 2.03
C GLY A 213 14.67 23.04 0.72
N GLU A 214 14.52 24.31 0.36
CA GLU A 214 13.96 24.69 -0.95
C GLU A 214 15.01 24.53 -2.05
N GLN A 215 14.60 23.99 -3.20
CA GLN A 215 15.43 23.85 -4.39
C GLN A 215 14.63 24.27 -5.62
N ASP A 216 14.99 25.38 -6.25
CA ASP A 216 14.29 25.86 -7.43
C ASP A 216 14.47 24.87 -8.59
N GLY A 217 13.36 24.57 -9.25
CA GLY A 217 13.27 23.60 -10.34
C GLY A 217 12.22 23.99 -11.38
N GLU A 218 12.27 23.33 -12.53
CA GLU A 218 11.44 23.65 -13.68
C GLU A 218 10.22 22.71 -13.76
N ILE A 219 9.07 23.27 -14.12
CA ILE A 219 7.91 22.49 -14.56
C ILE A 219 7.91 22.49 -16.09
N VAL A 220 7.96 21.30 -16.69
CA VAL A 220 8.05 21.09 -18.13
C VAL A 220 6.76 20.42 -18.64
N ASP A 221 6.15 20.97 -19.69
CA ASP A 221 5.05 20.30 -20.37
C ASP A 221 5.60 19.20 -21.29
N GLU A 222 5.23 17.95 -21.03
CA GLU A 222 5.81 16.78 -21.70
C GLU A 222 5.41 16.68 -23.18
N GLY A 223 4.29 17.28 -23.58
CA GLY A 223 3.85 17.29 -24.98
C GLY A 223 4.63 18.27 -25.84
N SER A 224 4.90 19.47 -25.33
CA SER A 224 5.61 20.54 -26.04
C SER A 224 7.13 20.56 -25.78
N GLY A 225 7.57 20.04 -24.62
CA GLY A 225 8.93 20.17 -24.13
C GLY A 225 9.26 21.55 -23.55
N GLU A 226 8.29 22.47 -23.46
CA GLU A 226 8.50 23.82 -22.97
C GLU A 226 8.50 23.89 -21.44
N VAL A 227 9.31 24.80 -20.89
CA VAL A 227 9.25 25.17 -19.47
C VAL A 227 8.06 26.09 -19.27
N VAL A 228 7.09 25.64 -18.49
CA VAL A 228 5.79 26.31 -18.30
C VAL A 228 5.64 26.92 -16.90
N GLY A 229 6.58 26.68 -16.01
CA GLY A 229 6.63 27.29 -14.69
C GLY A 229 7.79 26.78 -13.86
N GLY A 230 7.76 27.08 -12.56
CA GLY A 230 8.79 26.65 -11.62
C GLY A 230 8.21 26.16 -10.29
N HIS A 231 9.04 25.47 -9.52
CA HIS A 231 8.71 24.96 -8.20
C HIS A 231 9.91 25.04 -7.25
N ARG A 232 9.68 24.80 -5.95
CA ARG A 232 10.71 24.92 -4.88
C ARG A 232 11.20 23.57 -4.35
N GLY A 233 11.17 22.54 -5.20
CA GLY A 233 11.60 21.19 -4.87
C GLY A 233 10.72 20.12 -5.51
N ALA A 234 11.32 19.25 -6.32
CA ALA A 234 10.60 18.21 -7.06
C ALA A 234 9.95 17.18 -6.12
N TYR A 235 10.53 16.98 -4.94
CA TYR A 235 10.00 16.13 -3.85
C TYR A 235 8.58 16.53 -3.39
N GLY A 236 8.10 17.74 -3.71
CA GLY A 236 6.75 18.18 -3.38
C GLY A 236 5.67 17.67 -4.36
N PHE A 237 6.04 16.88 -5.36
CA PHE A 237 5.16 16.42 -6.43
C PHE A 237 5.08 14.89 -6.50
N THR A 238 3.90 14.39 -6.83
CA THR A 238 3.63 12.96 -7.00
C THR A 238 3.02 12.68 -8.37
N VAL A 239 3.45 11.61 -9.04
CA VAL A 239 2.86 11.19 -10.32
C VAL A 239 1.33 10.99 -10.19
N GLY A 240 0.58 11.61 -11.11
CA GLY A 240 -0.87 11.68 -11.10
C GLY A 240 -1.46 12.86 -10.30
N GLN A 241 -0.64 13.68 -9.64
CA GLN A 241 -1.09 14.89 -8.95
C GLN A 241 -1.64 15.92 -9.95
N ARG A 242 -2.84 16.43 -9.66
CA ARG A 242 -3.50 17.47 -10.46
C ARG A 242 -3.48 18.86 -9.80
N ARG A 243 -3.57 18.91 -8.47
CA ARG A 243 -3.70 20.17 -7.70
C ARG A 243 -2.32 20.64 -7.23
N GLY A 244 -2.20 21.93 -6.94
CA GLY A 244 -0.97 22.49 -6.35
C GLY A 244 0.21 22.60 -7.32
N LEU A 245 -0.04 22.60 -8.63
CA LEU A 245 0.99 22.79 -9.66
C LEU A 245 1.49 24.24 -9.74
N GLY A 246 0.71 25.21 -9.24
CA GLY A 246 1.09 26.63 -9.31
C GLY A 246 1.06 27.21 -10.73
N LEU A 247 0.34 26.57 -11.66
CA LEU A 247 0.19 27.00 -13.04
C LEU A 247 -1.23 27.49 -13.30
N ASP A 248 -1.35 28.62 -14.01
CA ASP A 248 -2.63 28.98 -14.62
C ASP A 248 -2.82 28.16 -15.90
N ARG A 249 -3.99 27.53 -16.03
CA ARG A 249 -4.29 26.65 -17.17
C ARG A 249 -4.62 27.46 -18.41
N SER A 250 -5.00 28.73 -18.27
CA SER A 250 -5.19 29.63 -19.40
C SER A 250 -3.90 29.95 -20.13
N ASP A 251 -2.75 29.85 -19.45
CA ASP A 251 -1.43 30.11 -20.04
C ASP A 251 -0.92 28.91 -20.87
N LEU A 252 -1.69 27.82 -20.91
CA LEU A 252 -1.49 26.64 -21.75
C LEU A 252 -2.64 26.50 -22.77
N ASP A 253 -3.25 25.33 -22.88
CA ASP A 253 -4.36 25.00 -23.77
C ASP A 253 -5.72 24.87 -23.03
N GLY A 254 -5.78 25.27 -21.75
CA GLY A 254 -6.96 25.12 -20.89
C GLY A 254 -7.23 23.69 -20.38
N GLN A 255 -6.53 22.66 -20.86
CA GLN A 255 -6.78 21.27 -20.47
C GLN A 255 -6.20 20.94 -19.08
N PRO A 256 -6.74 19.92 -18.37
CA PRO A 256 -6.21 19.54 -17.06
C PRO A 256 -4.81 18.96 -17.19
N ARG A 257 -3.87 19.49 -16.43
CA ARG A 257 -2.51 18.97 -16.33
C ARG A 257 -2.33 18.14 -15.07
N TYR A 258 -1.52 17.11 -15.21
CA TYR A 258 -1.15 16.18 -14.15
C TYR A 258 0.35 15.98 -14.18
N VAL A 259 0.98 15.75 -13.02
CA VAL A 259 2.36 15.30 -12.96
C VAL A 259 2.47 13.94 -13.63
N THR A 260 3.20 13.82 -14.73
CA THR A 260 3.44 12.55 -15.42
C THR A 260 4.71 11.89 -14.92
N ARG A 261 5.70 12.68 -14.53
CA ARG A 261 7.02 12.20 -14.11
C ARG A 261 7.74 13.22 -13.23
N VAL A 262 8.55 12.73 -12.31
CA VAL A 262 9.41 13.53 -11.43
C VAL A 262 10.85 13.09 -11.69
N GLU A 263 11.72 14.01 -12.11
CA GLU A 263 13.16 13.79 -12.24
C GLU A 263 13.89 14.46 -11.08
N ALA A 264 14.27 13.67 -10.08
CA ALA A 264 14.99 14.20 -8.93
C ALA A 264 16.39 14.71 -9.28
N GLU A 265 17.11 14.01 -10.18
CA GLU A 265 18.51 14.34 -10.54
C GLU A 265 18.65 15.73 -11.18
N THR A 266 17.67 16.12 -12.00
CA THR A 266 17.62 17.42 -12.69
C THR A 266 16.71 18.42 -11.98
N ASN A 267 16.08 18.02 -10.88
CA ASN A 267 15.04 18.77 -10.17
C ASN A 267 13.93 19.29 -11.10
N ARG A 268 13.45 18.42 -12.00
CA ARG A 268 12.39 18.74 -12.97
C ARG A 268 11.10 17.97 -12.68
N VAL A 269 9.98 18.63 -12.92
CA VAL A 269 8.64 18.03 -12.85
C VAL A 269 8.00 18.09 -14.22
N PHE A 270 7.64 16.93 -14.77
CA PHE A 270 6.97 16.84 -16.06
C PHE A 270 5.47 16.77 -15.84
N ILE A 271 4.73 17.54 -16.62
CA ILE A 271 3.28 17.55 -16.61
C ILE A 271 2.70 17.25 -17.99
N GLY A 272 1.51 16.70 -18.00
CA GLY A 272 0.82 16.36 -19.24
C GLY A 272 -0.65 16.10 -19.04
N THR A 273 -1.33 15.74 -20.12
CA THR A 273 -2.75 15.39 -20.13
C THR A 273 -2.97 13.98 -19.57
N ALA A 274 -4.23 13.67 -19.22
CA ALA A 274 -4.57 12.44 -18.49
C ALA A 274 -4.26 11.14 -19.25
N ASP A 275 -4.17 11.18 -20.58
CA ASP A 275 -3.86 10.04 -21.44
C ASP A 275 -2.42 9.55 -21.30
N LEU A 276 -1.49 10.42 -20.88
CA LEU A 276 -0.10 10.08 -20.59
C LEU A 276 0.08 9.30 -19.28
N LEU A 277 -0.93 9.29 -18.41
CA LEU A 277 -0.87 8.61 -17.10
C LEU A 277 -1.28 7.15 -17.12
N GLY A 278 -1.79 6.64 -18.25
CA GLY A 278 -2.28 5.26 -18.34
C GLY A 278 -1.13 4.27 -18.26
N ALA A 279 -1.13 3.44 -17.21
CA ALA A 279 -0.21 2.32 -17.04
C ALA A 279 -0.99 0.99 -16.97
N ASP A 280 -0.59 0.03 -17.79
CA ASP A 280 -1.11 -1.35 -17.78
C ASP A 280 0.00 -2.39 -17.55
N GLU A 281 1.25 -1.94 -17.35
CA GLU A 281 2.39 -2.75 -16.93
C GLU A 281 3.10 -2.09 -15.76
N ILE A 282 3.33 -2.85 -14.70
CA ILE A 282 3.99 -2.42 -13.47
C ILE A 282 5.15 -3.37 -13.20
N GLU A 283 6.35 -2.82 -13.04
CA GLU A 283 7.51 -3.54 -12.52
C GLU A 283 7.70 -3.14 -11.06
N ALA A 284 7.76 -4.14 -10.19
CA ALA A 284 7.98 -3.96 -8.76
C ALA A 284 9.21 -4.74 -8.27
N ASP A 285 9.90 -4.14 -7.32
CA ASP A 285 11.02 -4.72 -6.57
C ASP A 285 10.63 -4.92 -5.10
N HIS A 286 11.61 -5.30 -4.25
CA HIS A 286 11.37 -5.60 -2.83
C HIS A 286 10.18 -6.55 -2.62
N VAL A 287 10.12 -7.59 -3.46
CA VAL A 287 9.00 -8.53 -3.49
C VAL A 287 8.90 -9.27 -2.16
N ARG A 288 7.69 -9.37 -1.63
CA ARG A 288 7.37 -10.13 -0.42
C ARG A 288 6.15 -11.01 -0.60
N TRP A 289 6.14 -12.10 0.15
CA TRP A 289 5.13 -13.15 0.03
C TRP A 289 4.47 -13.40 1.38
N CYS A 290 3.14 -13.33 1.41
CA CYS A 290 2.32 -13.66 2.58
C CYS A 290 2.09 -15.18 2.61
N GLY A 291 3.17 -15.93 2.81
CA GLY A 291 3.23 -17.39 2.69
C GLY A 291 4.27 -17.84 1.65
N PRO A 292 4.12 -19.04 1.06
CA PRO A 292 5.09 -19.57 0.11
C PRO A 292 5.30 -18.63 -1.09
N ALA A 293 6.56 -18.46 -1.48
CA ALA A 293 6.90 -17.65 -2.64
C ALA A 293 6.23 -18.20 -3.91
N ALA A 294 5.53 -17.35 -4.65
CA ALA A 294 5.00 -17.72 -5.95
C ALA A 294 6.14 -17.75 -6.98
N SER A 295 6.04 -18.68 -7.94
CA SER A 295 6.97 -18.79 -9.06
C SER A 295 6.23 -18.84 -10.39
N GLY A 296 6.83 -18.33 -11.46
CA GLY A 296 6.19 -18.31 -12.78
C GLY A 296 5.06 -17.28 -12.88
N ARG A 297 4.03 -17.63 -13.66
CA ARG A 297 2.96 -16.72 -14.09
C ARG A 297 1.62 -17.08 -13.46
N HIS A 298 0.95 -16.09 -12.87
CA HIS A 298 -0.31 -16.25 -12.13
C HIS A 298 -1.36 -15.24 -12.59
N ARG A 299 -2.61 -15.66 -12.53
CA ARG A 299 -3.77 -14.79 -12.75
C ARG A 299 -4.33 -14.37 -11.40
N LEU A 300 -4.21 -13.09 -11.06
CA LEU A 300 -4.50 -12.55 -9.73
C LEU A 300 -5.22 -11.21 -9.82
N GLY A 301 -5.74 -10.72 -8.70
CA GLY A 301 -6.10 -9.33 -8.51
C GLY A 301 -4.90 -8.50 -8.10
N ALA A 302 -4.79 -7.26 -8.56
CA ALA A 302 -3.76 -6.32 -8.20
C ALA A 302 -4.36 -5.03 -7.65
N GLN A 303 -3.87 -4.58 -6.50
CA GLN A 303 -4.25 -3.31 -5.89
C GLN A 303 -3.01 -2.44 -5.74
N ILE A 304 -3.09 -1.18 -6.17
CA ILE A 304 -1.94 -0.25 -6.19
C ILE A 304 -2.07 0.93 -5.21
N ARG A 305 -3.18 0.97 -4.45
CA ARG A 305 -3.50 2.00 -3.45
C ARG A 305 -4.41 1.40 -2.38
N ALA A 306 -4.25 1.81 -1.12
CA ALA A 306 -4.99 1.26 0.02
C ALA A 306 -6.53 1.32 -0.13
N HIS A 307 -7.07 2.40 -0.71
CA HIS A 307 -8.50 2.56 -1.00
C HIS A 307 -8.81 2.47 -2.51
N GLY A 308 -7.91 1.86 -3.29
CA GLY A 308 -8.09 1.62 -4.71
C GLY A 308 -8.86 0.34 -4.98
N GLU A 309 -9.49 0.27 -6.15
CA GLU A 309 -10.11 -0.96 -6.65
C GLU A 309 -9.04 -2.01 -6.98
N GLU A 310 -9.44 -3.26 -6.83
CA GLU A 310 -8.65 -4.40 -7.31
C GLU A 310 -8.84 -4.55 -8.82
N ILE A 311 -7.73 -4.66 -9.55
CA ILE A 311 -7.73 -4.81 -11.00
C ILE A 311 -7.26 -6.23 -11.35
N PRO A 312 -8.01 -6.99 -12.16
CA PRO A 312 -7.54 -8.28 -12.67
C PRO A 312 -6.22 -8.11 -13.43
N ALA A 313 -5.26 -8.98 -13.16
CA ALA A 313 -3.90 -8.86 -13.66
C ALA A 313 -3.22 -10.21 -13.87
N THR A 314 -2.23 -10.22 -14.74
CA THR A 314 -1.28 -11.33 -14.86
C THR A 314 0.03 -10.93 -14.19
N ALA A 315 0.40 -11.64 -13.13
CA ALA A 315 1.63 -11.42 -12.38
C ALA A 315 2.67 -12.46 -12.75
N GLU A 316 3.89 -12.04 -13.04
CA GLU A 316 5.02 -12.90 -13.39
C GLU A 316 6.21 -12.58 -12.50
N VAL A 317 6.74 -13.59 -11.84
CA VAL A 317 7.91 -13.47 -10.96
C VAL A 317 9.17 -13.76 -11.78
N MET A 318 10.09 -12.81 -11.80
CA MET A 318 11.35 -12.86 -12.52
C MET A 318 12.51 -12.90 -11.52
N GLY A 319 13.43 -13.85 -11.71
CA GLY A 319 14.55 -14.05 -10.77
C GLY A 319 14.14 -14.76 -9.48
N GLU A 320 15.07 -14.87 -8.54
CA GLU A 320 14.90 -15.58 -7.26
C GLU A 320 15.49 -14.76 -6.10
N GLY A 321 15.02 -15.04 -4.87
CA GLY A 321 15.55 -14.42 -3.65
C GLY A 321 15.37 -12.90 -3.60
N SER A 322 16.39 -12.19 -3.12
CA SER A 322 16.38 -10.73 -2.96
C SER A 322 16.36 -9.96 -4.28
N ASP A 323 16.79 -10.60 -5.37
CA ASP A 323 16.84 -10.00 -6.70
C ASP A 323 15.54 -10.22 -7.49
N ALA A 324 14.56 -10.89 -6.89
CA ALA A 324 13.26 -11.10 -7.50
C ALA A 324 12.62 -9.77 -7.91
N ARG A 325 12.01 -9.79 -9.09
CA ARG A 325 11.21 -8.71 -9.66
C ARG A 325 9.83 -9.25 -9.97
N LEU A 326 8.83 -8.41 -9.77
CA LEU A 326 7.45 -8.73 -10.06
C LEU A 326 7.00 -7.88 -11.24
N VAL A 327 6.64 -8.53 -12.35
CA VAL A 327 6.05 -7.87 -13.52
C VAL A 327 4.56 -8.13 -13.52
N VAL A 328 3.75 -7.09 -13.40
CA VAL A 328 2.29 -7.17 -13.33
C VAL A 328 1.68 -6.48 -14.53
N ARG A 329 0.98 -7.24 -15.37
CA ARG A 329 0.21 -6.75 -16.52
C ARG A 329 -1.26 -6.65 -16.12
N LEU A 330 -1.78 -5.42 -16.02
CA LEU A 330 -3.16 -5.13 -15.67
C LEU A 330 -4.06 -5.29 -16.89
N ASP A 331 -5.29 -5.78 -16.69
CA ASP A 331 -6.27 -5.90 -17.78
C ASP A 331 -6.80 -4.56 -18.27
N SER A 332 -6.75 -3.55 -17.41
CA SER A 332 -7.17 -2.20 -17.72
C SER A 332 -6.13 -1.21 -17.21
N ALA A 333 -5.85 -0.20 -18.03
CA ALA A 333 -4.88 0.83 -17.69
C ALA A 333 -5.36 1.66 -16.50
N VAL A 334 -4.49 1.87 -15.53
CA VAL A 334 -4.74 2.70 -14.35
C VAL A 334 -3.93 3.96 -14.37
N ARG A 335 -4.33 4.94 -13.55
CA ARG A 335 -3.63 6.22 -13.42
C ARG A 335 -2.90 6.31 -12.09
N GLY A 336 -1.70 6.89 -12.15
CA GLY A 336 -0.88 7.20 -10.98
C GLY A 336 -0.40 5.97 -10.20
N ALA A 337 0.08 4.96 -10.92
CA ALA A 337 0.98 3.94 -10.37
C ALA A 337 2.35 4.59 -10.17
N ALA A 338 2.51 5.35 -9.09
CA ALA A 338 3.73 6.12 -8.83
C ALA A 338 4.84 5.22 -8.27
N PRO A 339 6.09 5.34 -8.75
CA PRO A 339 7.23 4.68 -8.12
C PRO A 339 7.33 4.99 -6.62
N GLY A 340 7.70 3.98 -5.82
CA GLY A 340 7.72 4.02 -4.36
C GLY A 340 6.39 3.64 -3.68
N GLN A 341 5.26 3.67 -4.40
CA GLN A 341 4.02 3.04 -3.90
C GLN A 341 4.14 1.52 -3.95
N SER A 342 3.19 0.81 -3.36
CA SER A 342 3.17 -0.64 -3.36
C SER A 342 2.11 -1.19 -4.31
N ILE A 343 2.36 -2.38 -4.82
CA ILE A 343 1.37 -3.22 -5.47
C ILE A 343 1.18 -4.45 -4.59
N VAL A 344 -0.07 -4.83 -4.34
CA VAL A 344 -0.45 -6.01 -3.54
C VAL A 344 -1.28 -6.93 -4.42
N LEU A 345 -0.95 -8.22 -4.40
CA LEU A 345 -1.57 -9.25 -5.20
C LEU A 345 -2.56 -10.06 -4.36
N TYR A 346 -3.71 -10.37 -4.96
CA TYR A 346 -4.83 -11.04 -4.31
C TYR A 346 -5.28 -12.27 -5.10
N ASP A 347 -5.61 -13.34 -4.39
CA ASP A 347 -6.35 -14.50 -4.89
C ASP A 347 -7.68 -14.60 -4.13
N GLY A 348 -8.75 -14.08 -4.72
CA GLY A 348 -9.99 -13.84 -4.01
C GLY A 348 -9.78 -12.88 -2.84
N THR A 349 -9.99 -13.36 -1.61
CA THR A 349 -9.73 -12.55 -0.40
C THR A 349 -8.30 -12.70 0.12
N ARG A 350 -7.54 -13.70 -0.33
CA ARG A 350 -6.20 -14.01 0.17
C ARG A 350 -5.19 -13.01 -0.41
N VAL A 351 -4.33 -12.46 0.44
CA VAL A 351 -3.15 -11.70 0.01
C VAL A 351 -2.06 -12.70 -0.34
N VAL A 352 -1.59 -12.67 -1.58
CA VAL A 352 -0.53 -13.57 -2.05
C VAL A 352 0.85 -12.96 -1.76
N GLY A 353 1.02 -11.67 -2.06
CA GLY A 353 2.28 -10.98 -1.89
C GLY A 353 2.20 -9.52 -2.30
N SER A 354 3.33 -8.83 -2.21
CA SER A 354 3.45 -7.42 -2.57
C SER A 354 4.81 -7.09 -3.16
N GLY A 355 4.91 -5.90 -3.76
CA GLY A 355 6.17 -5.31 -4.20
C GLY A 355 6.11 -3.79 -4.14
N THR A 356 7.26 -3.16 -4.18
CA THR A 356 7.38 -1.70 -4.31
C THR A 356 7.49 -1.36 -5.79
N ILE A 357 6.59 -0.52 -6.29
CA ILE A 357 6.57 -0.10 -7.70
C ILE A 357 7.88 0.61 -8.00
N ALA A 358 8.70 0.02 -8.86
CA ALA A 358 9.91 0.62 -9.38
C ALA A 358 9.61 1.42 -10.65
N ARG A 359 8.73 0.88 -11.50
CA ARG A 359 8.32 1.49 -12.76
C ARG A 359 6.87 1.14 -13.08
N ALA A 360 6.16 2.08 -13.70
CA ALA A 360 4.87 1.83 -14.31
C ALA A 360 4.81 2.49 -15.68
N GLY A 361 4.16 1.83 -16.63
CA GLY A 361 4.02 2.34 -17.99
C GLY A 361 3.01 1.55 -18.79
N ARG A 362 2.94 1.84 -20.09
CA ARG A 362 2.20 1.00 -21.03
C ARG A 362 3.09 -0.16 -21.46
N ALA A 363 2.55 -1.37 -21.43
CA ALA A 363 3.12 -2.53 -22.06
C ALA A 363 3.45 -2.18 -23.52
N ALA A 364 4.64 -2.57 -23.97
CA ALA A 364 4.96 -2.51 -25.39
C ALA A 364 3.90 -3.33 -26.13
N ARG A 365 3.03 -2.67 -26.91
CA ARG A 365 2.12 -3.38 -27.79
C ARG A 365 2.97 -4.22 -28.72
N ALA A 366 2.84 -5.55 -28.64
CA ALA A 366 3.36 -6.42 -29.69
C ALA A 366 2.86 -5.86 -31.03
N PRO A 367 3.72 -5.67 -32.05
CA PRO A 367 3.27 -5.19 -33.33
C PRO A 367 2.15 -6.11 -33.80
N SER A 368 0.98 -5.52 -34.09
CA SER A 368 -0.12 -6.25 -34.70
C SER A 368 0.43 -6.88 -35.96
N MET A 369 0.57 -8.21 -35.97
CA MET A 369 0.89 -8.95 -37.17
C MET A 369 -0.12 -8.49 -38.23
N PRO A 370 0.32 -7.92 -39.36
CA PRO A 370 -0.62 -7.57 -40.42
C PRO A 370 -1.37 -8.85 -40.79
N GLY A 371 -2.69 -8.79 -40.68
CA GLY A 371 -3.57 -9.93 -40.88
C GLY A 371 -3.18 -10.65 -42.17
N GLY A 372 -2.89 -11.95 -42.05
CA GLY A 372 -2.63 -12.80 -43.19
C GLY A 372 -3.78 -12.65 -44.18
N GLY A 373 -3.47 -12.09 -45.35
CA GLY A 373 -4.39 -12.04 -46.46
C GLY A 373 -4.85 -13.46 -46.76
N ALA A 374 -6.18 -13.63 -46.84
CA ALA A 374 -6.78 -14.86 -47.34
C ALA A 374 -6.16 -15.19 -48.72
N PRO A 375 -5.84 -16.46 -49.01
CA PRO A 375 -5.37 -16.84 -50.33
C PRO A 375 -6.50 -16.61 -51.33
N ALA A 376 -6.15 -15.95 -52.44
CA ALA A 376 -7.04 -15.78 -53.57
C ALA A 376 -7.38 -17.14 -54.16
N ASP A 377 -8.68 -17.37 -54.35
CA ASP A 377 -9.27 -18.55 -54.95
C ASP A 377 -9.02 -18.53 -56.47
N GLU A 378 -7.97 -19.22 -56.93
CA GLU A 378 -7.75 -19.49 -58.35
C GLU A 378 -8.54 -20.73 -58.76
N SER A 379 -9.79 -20.51 -59.16
CA SER A 379 -10.62 -21.52 -59.82
C SER A 379 -11.51 -20.87 -60.89
N SER A 380 -10.98 -20.66 -62.11
CA SER A 380 -11.80 -20.63 -63.33
C SER A 380 -10.97 -20.62 -64.63
N ALA A 381 -10.79 -21.78 -65.25
CA ALA A 381 -10.62 -21.92 -66.71
C ALA A 381 -11.09 -23.32 -67.11
N ARG A 382 -12.40 -23.52 -67.29
CA ARG A 382 -13.06 -23.73 -68.60
C ARG A 382 -12.27 -24.58 -69.61
N THR A 383 -12.78 -25.79 -69.85
CA THR A 383 -12.73 -26.50 -71.14
C THR A 383 -14.13 -27.04 -71.47
N PRO A 384 -14.58 -27.03 -72.74
CA PRO A 384 -15.96 -27.35 -73.10
C PRO A 384 -16.19 -28.82 -73.51
N SER A 385 -17.44 -29.24 -73.23
CA SER A 385 -18.28 -30.32 -73.75
C SER A 385 -17.78 -31.33 -74.81
N THR A 386 -18.13 -32.61 -74.59
CA THR A 386 -18.89 -33.54 -75.49
C THR A 386 -19.11 -34.85 -74.70
N SER A 387 -20.33 -35.21 -74.30
CA SER A 387 -21.37 -36.02 -74.99
C SER A 387 -21.30 -37.53 -74.67
N GLU A 388 -22.48 -38.11 -74.35
CA GLU A 388 -22.86 -39.54 -74.46
C GLU A 388 -22.17 -40.53 -73.50
N ALA A 389 -22.76 -41.59 -72.95
CA ALA A 389 -24.08 -42.22 -73.03
C ALA A 389 -24.20 -43.28 -71.91
N GLY A 390 -25.44 -43.57 -71.48
CA GLY A 390 -25.91 -44.92 -71.10
C GLY A 390 -25.45 -45.50 -69.76
N ALA A 391 -26.33 -45.74 -68.79
CA ALA A 391 -27.36 -46.78 -68.73
C ALA A 391 -26.92 -47.94 -67.80
N GLN A 392 -27.81 -48.17 -66.81
CA GLN A 392 -27.96 -49.33 -65.90
C GLN A 392 -27.08 -49.37 -64.65
#